data_AF-A0A2A4M552-F1
#
_entry.id   AF-A0A2A4M552-F1
#
_cell.length_a   1.000
_cell.length_b   1.000
_cell.length_c   1.000
_cell.angle_alpha   90.00
_cell.angle_beta   90.00
_cell.angle_gamma   90.00
#
_symmetry.space_group_name_H-M   'P 1'
#
loop_
_entity.id
_entity.type
_entity.pdbx_description
1 polymer ?
#
loop_
_entity_poly.entity_id
_entity_poly.type
_entity_poly.pdbx_seq_one_letter_code
_entity_poly.pdbx_strand_id
1 'polypeptide(L)'
;MLDATLWVGYSGGLDSSVLLHLLSQSQYTKIKAIHINHNISKFSADWQQHCVEFCNKLNISLICVQASVTLDAGDGPENAARKARYQAFKQHIAIDDVLLLAHHLQDQAETVLLRLFRGAGVKGLAAMQQISNIHGIKVVRPLLTTDKTILTQYAMDHKIKYIDD
;
A
#
# COMPACT_ATOMS: atom_id res chain seq x y z
N MET A 1 -19.23 10.75 8.97
CA MET A 1 -17.79 10.65 8.63
C MET A 1 -16.88 10.55 9.87
N LEU A 2 -17.37 10.74 11.10
CA LEU A 2 -16.57 10.82 12.34
C LEU A 2 -16.03 9.47 12.88
N ASP A 3 -16.36 8.34 12.26
CA ASP A 3 -16.05 7.00 12.82
C ASP A 3 -15.27 6.06 11.89
N ALA A 4 -14.93 6.49 10.68
CA ALA A 4 -14.25 5.65 9.68
C ALA A 4 -12.85 5.21 10.17
N THR A 5 -12.55 3.92 10.02
CA THR A 5 -11.22 3.37 10.28
C THR A 5 -10.31 3.67 9.10
N LEU A 6 -9.08 4.11 9.38
CA LEU A 6 -8.02 4.25 8.40
C LEU A 6 -7.24 2.94 8.32
N TRP A 7 -7.30 2.29 7.16
CA TRP A 7 -6.54 1.08 6.87
C TRP A 7 -5.31 1.41 6.05
N VAL A 8 -4.13 0.99 6.47
CA VAL A 8 -2.90 1.11 5.68
C VAL A 8 -2.63 -0.21 4.97
N GLY A 9 -2.54 -0.19 3.65
CA GLY A 9 -1.96 -1.30 2.90
C GLY A 9 -0.47 -1.38 3.19
N TYR A 10 -0.07 -2.32 4.04
CA TYR A 10 1.26 -2.35 4.65
C TYR A 10 2.10 -3.52 4.10
N SER A 11 3.11 -3.21 3.29
CA SER A 11 4.01 -4.22 2.72
C SER A 11 5.25 -4.48 3.59
N GLY A 12 5.58 -3.56 4.50
CA GLY A 12 6.83 -3.58 5.28
C GLY A 12 8.02 -2.92 4.57
N GLY A 13 7.85 -2.51 3.31
CA GLY A 13 8.83 -1.70 2.59
C GLY A 13 8.78 -0.22 2.99
N LEU A 14 9.84 0.52 2.60
CA LEU A 14 10.09 1.93 2.95
C LEU A 14 8.80 2.78 2.99
N ASP A 15 8.11 2.89 1.86
CA ASP A 15 7.02 3.86 1.69
C ASP A 15 5.85 3.55 2.64
N SER A 16 5.50 2.27 2.75
CA SER A 16 4.41 1.82 3.62
C SER A 16 4.74 1.96 5.11
N SER A 17 6.01 1.76 5.48
CA SER A 17 6.50 1.96 6.85
C SER A 17 6.52 3.44 7.23
N VAL A 18 6.92 4.32 6.31
CA VAL A 18 6.85 5.78 6.50
C VAL A 18 5.40 6.25 6.66
N LEU A 19 4.49 5.82 5.78
CA LEU A 19 3.07 6.17 5.88
C LEU A 19 2.46 5.71 7.22
N LEU A 20 2.73 4.47 7.62
CA LEU A 20 2.21 3.92 8.88
C LEU A 20 2.78 4.66 10.10
N HIS A 21 4.07 4.98 10.08
CA HIS A 21 4.70 5.77 11.13
C HIS A 21 4.10 7.18 11.21
N LEU A 22 3.93 7.89 10.09
CA LEU A 22 3.28 9.22 10.07
C LEU A 22 1.88 9.18 10.69
N LEU A 23 1.10 8.15 10.38
CA LEU A 23 -0.24 7.97 10.95
C LEU A 23 -0.19 7.68 12.45
N SER A 24 0.78 6.90 12.93
CA SER A 24 0.98 6.65 14.37
C SER A 24 1.26 7.93 15.17
N GLN A 25 1.80 8.97 14.52
CA GLN A 25 2.10 10.27 15.13
C GLN A 25 0.96 11.29 14.95
N SER A 26 -0.15 10.89 14.32
CA SER A 26 -1.28 11.75 14.04
C SER A 26 -2.34 11.71 15.15
N GLN A 27 -3.34 12.58 15.06
CA GLN A 27 -4.49 12.58 15.97
C GLN A 27 -5.54 11.49 15.66
N TYR A 28 -5.35 10.70 14.59
CA TYR A 28 -6.30 9.63 14.25
C TYR A 28 -6.14 8.45 15.20
N THR A 29 -7.25 8.03 15.81
CA THR A 29 -7.24 6.95 16.82
C THR A 29 -7.65 5.59 16.24
N LYS A 30 -8.37 5.57 15.11
CA LYS A 30 -8.84 4.34 14.45
C LYS A 30 -7.95 3.98 13.26
N ILE A 31 -6.74 3.52 13.55
CA ILE A 31 -5.77 3.10 12.53
C ILE A 31 -5.60 1.58 12.60
N LYS A 32 -5.64 0.92 11.45
CA LYS A 32 -5.32 -0.50 11.27
C LYS A 32 -4.38 -0.69 10.09
N ALA A 33 -3.59 -1.74 10.11
CA ALA A 33 -2.75 -2.14 8.99
C ALA A 33 -3.25 -3.47 8.41
N ILE A 34 -3.07 -3.66 7.11
CA ILE A 34 -3.33 -4.92 6.43
C ILE A 34 -2.13 -5.29 5.54
N HIS A 35 -1.53 -6.44 5.83
CA HIS A 35 -0.43 -7.01 5.06
C HIS A 35 -0.94 -8.18 4.21
N ILE A 36 -0.62 -8.15 2.92
CA ILE A 36 -1.00 -9.21 1.98
C ILE A 36 0.26 -10.01 1.65
N ASN A 37 0.31 -11.24 2.15
CA ASN A 37 1.39 -12.16 1.87
C ASN A 37 1.00 -13.04 0.68
N HIS A 38 1.72 -12.89 -0.44
CA HIS A 38 1.49 -13.66 -1.67
C HIS A 38 2.20 -15.02 -1.68
N ASN A 39 3.04 -15.33 -0.68
CA ASN A 39 3.90 -16.52 -0.60
C ASN A 39 4.79 -16.76 -1.83
N ILE A 40 5.17 -15.70 -2.55
CA ILE A 40 6.02 -15.80 -3.73
C ILE A 40 7.50 -15.85 -3.33
N SER A 41 7.89 -15.12 -2.27
CA SER A 41 9.28 -15.05 -1.79
C SER A 41 9.56 -16.12 -0.74
N LYS A 42 10.79 -16.65 -0.74
CA LYS A 42 11.29 -17.51 0.35
C LYS A 42 11.37 -16.78 1.70
N PHE A 43 11.42 -15.44 1.69
CA PHE A 43 11.47 -14.59 2.87
C PHE A 43 10.09 -14.16 3.39
N SER A 44 9.00 -14.65 2.78
CA SER A 44 7.64 -14.19 3.09
C SER A 44 7.28 -14.30 4.58
N ALA A 45 7.77 -15.34 5.27
CA ALA A 45 7.57 -15.50 6.71
C ALA A 45 8.29 -14.43 7.54
N ASP A 46 9.57 -14.18 7.23
CA ASP A 46 10.39 -13.17 7.91
C ASP A 46 9.85 -11.76 7.67
N TRP A 47 9.40 -11.47 6.45
CA TRP A 47 8.78 -10.21 6.08
C TRP A 47 7.46 -9.97 6.81
N GLN A 48 6.63 -11.01 6.93
CA GLN A 48 5.40 -10.92 7.73
C GLN A 48 5.72 -10.68 9.21
N GLN A 49 6.73 -11.37 9.75
CA GLN A 49 7.16 -11.18 11.13
C GLN A 49 7.69 -9.75 11.38
N HIS A 50 8.49 -9.22 10.46
CA HIS A 50 8.90 -7.83 10.47
C HIS A 50 7.69 -6.87 10.52
N CYS A 51 6.66 -7.15 9.71
CA CYS A 51 5.46 -6.32 9.69
C CYS A 51 4.72 -6.35 11.04
N VAL A 52 4.58 -7.53 11.65
CA VAL A 52 3.97 -7.71 12.97
C VAL A 52 4.73 -6.91 14.03
N GLU A 53 6.05 -7.05 14.08
CA GLU A 53 6.88 -6.34 15.05
C GLU A 53 6.81 -4.83 14.92
N PHE A 54 6.80 -4.32 13.68
CA PHE A 54 6.70 -2.89 13.43
C PHE A 54 5.34 -2.34 13.87
N CYS A 55 4.24 -3.02 13.55
CA CYS A 55 2.90 -2.61 13.97
C CYS A 55 2.73 -2.65 15.49
N ASN A 56 3.28 -3.67 16.16
CA ASN A 56 3.26 -3.79 17.62
C ASN A 56 3.99 -2.61 18.28
N LYS A 57 5.14 -2.17 17.76
CA LYS A 57 5.87 -1.00 18.28
C LYS A 57 5.08 0.30 18.19
N LEU A 58 4.22 0.42 17.18
CA LEU A 58 3.36 1.59 16.97
C LEU A 58 1.99 1.46 17.66
N ASN A 59 1.72 0.35 18.36
CA ASN A 59 0.41 0.01 18.91
C ASN A 59 -0.72 0.01 17.86
N ILE A 60 -0.43 -0.44 16.64
CA ILE A 60 -1.41 -0.54 15.55
C ILE A 60 -1.76 -1.99 15.30
N SER A 61 -3.06 -2.32 15.23
CA SER A 61 -3.49 -3.67 14.88
C SER A 61 -3.16 -4.01 13.43
N LEU A 62 -2.53 -5.17 13.21
CA LEU A 62 -2.21 -5.70 11.89
C LEU A 62 -3.05 -6.93 11.56
N ILE A 63 -3.63 -6.96 10.37
CA ILE A 63 -4.18 -8.19 9.77
C ILE A 63 -3.21 -8.69 8.71
N CYS A 64 -2.79 -9.94 8.82
CA CYS A 64 -2.01 -10.62 7.78
C CYS A 64 -2.94 -11.56 6.99
N VAL A 65 -3.04 -11.34 5.69
CA VAL A 65 -3.86 -12.15 4.79
C VAL A 65 -2.96 -12.93 3.85
N GLN A 66 -3.17 -14.25 3.80
CA GLN A 66 -2.55 -15.10 2.79
C GLN A 66 -3.35 -15.00 1.50
N ALA A 67 -2.72 -14.54 0.43
CA ALA A 67 -3.35 -14.39 -0.87
C ALA A 67 -2.72 -15.37 -1.87
N SER A 68 -3.51 -16.34 -2.34
CA SER A 68 -3.12 -17.16 -3.47
C SER A 68 -3.17 -16.34 -4.75
N VAL A 69 -2.05 -16.24 -5.46
CA VAL A 69 -2.00 -15.60 -6.77
C VAL A 69 -2.29 -16.66 -7.82
N THR A 70 -3.48 -16.60 -8.42
CA THR A 70 -3.81 -17.40 -9.60
C THR A 70 -3.43 -16.62 -10.85
N LEU A 71 -2.57 -17.20 -11.68
CA LEU A 71 -2.24 -16.63 -12.98
C LEU A 71 -3.33 -17.02 -13.99
N ASP A 72 -4.24 -16.09 -14.28
CA ASP A 72 -5.18 -16.25 -15.38
C ASP A 72 -4.44 -16.09 -16.73
N ALA A 73 -4.90 -16.78 -17.77
CA ALA A 73 -4.32 -16.69 -19.11
C ALA A 73 -4.40 -15.24 -19.63
N GLY A 74 -3.25 -14.56 -19.67
CA GLY A 74 -3.10 -13.18 -20.16
C GLY A 74 -2.72 -12.15 -19.10
N ASP A 75 -2.75 -12.49 -17.81
CA ASP A 75 -2.25 -11.60 -16.76
C ASP A 75 -0.78 -11.86 -16.44
N GLY A 76 0.02 -10.79 -16.48
CA GLY A 76 1.36 -10.82 -15.90
C GLY A 76 1.31 -11.00 -14.37
N PRO A 77 2.38 -11.53 -13.76
CA PRO A 77 2.42 -11.84 -12.32
C PRO A 77 2.09 -10.62 -11.44
N GLU A 78 2.54 -9.43 -11.84
CA GLU A 78 2.26 -8.17 -11.15
C GLU A 78 0.75 -7.83 -11.15
N ASN A 79 0.07 -8.03 -12.28
CA ASN A 79 -1.36 -7.74 -12.38
C ASN A 79 -2.20 -8.72 -11.54
N ALA A 80 -1.81 -10.00 -11.55
CA ALA A 80 -2.44 -11.04 -10.74
C ALA A 80 -2.26 -10.76 -9.24
N ALA A 81 -1.05 -10.41 -8.79
CA ALA A 81 -0.78 -10.00 -7.41
C ALA A 81 -1.59 -8.77 -7.01
N ARG A 82 -1.68 -7.76 -7.89
CA ARG A 82 -2.50 -6.57 -7.68
C ARG A 82 -3.98 -6.91 -7.51
N LYS A 83 -4.55 -7.78 -8.36
CA LYS A 83 -5.93 -8.25 -8.25
C LYS A 83 -6.19 -8.95 -6.91
N ALA A 84 -5.32 -9.90 -6.54
CA ALA A 84 -5.42 -10.62 -5.28
C ALA A 84 -5.37 -9.67 -4.07
N ARG A 85 -4.51 -8.65 -4.12
CA ARG A 85 -4.41 -7.62 -3.08
C ARG A 85 -5.72 -6.86 -2.89
N TYR A 86 -6.33 -6.36 -3.97
CA TYR A 86 -7.60 -5.63 -3.88
C TYR A 86 -8.78 -6.52 -3.49
N GLN A 87 -8.76 -7.82 -3.86
CA GLN A 87 -9.75 -8.79 -3.35
C GLN A 87 -9.64 -8.96 -1.84
N ALA A 88 -8.42 -9.13 -1.32
CA ALA A 88 -8.19 -9.23 0.11
C ALA A 88 -8.62 -7.95 0.86
N PHE A 89 -8.31 -6.77 0.31
CA PHE A 89 -8.78 -5.50 0.87
C PHE A 89 -10.31 -5.44 0.94
N LYS A 90 -11.01 -5.85 -0.13
CA LYS A 90 -12.48 -5.85 -0.17
C LYS A 90 -13.11 -6.76 0.87
N GLN A 91 -12.44 -7.85 1.24
CA GLN A 91 -12.96 -8.79 2.24
C GLN A 91 -12.82 -8.28 3.68
N HIS A 92 -11.87 -7.37 3.95
CA HIS A 92 -11.50 -6.97 5.31
C HIS A 92 -11.82 -5.51 5.65
N ILE A 93 -11.93 -4.64 4.65
CA ILE A 93 -12.17 -3.22 4.82
C ILE A 93 -13.65 -2.92 4.61
N ALA A 94 -14.29 -2.30 5.61
CA ALA A 94 -15.69 -1.92 5.53
C ALA A 94 -15.92 -0.83 4.46
N ILE A 95 -17.13 -0.75 3.93
CA ILE A 95 -17.46 0.20 2.85
C ILE A 95 -17.29 1.67 3.26
N ASP A 96 -17.49 1.97 4.54
CA ASP A 96 -17.35 3.33 5.11
C ASP A 96 -15.93 3.63 5.61
N ASP A 97 -15.04 2.65 5.59
CA ASP A 97 -13.63 2.81 5.96
C ASP A 97 -12.80 3.34 4.78
N VAL A 98 -11.56 3.77 5.07
CA VAL A 98 -10.65 4.34 4.07
C VAL A 98 -9.38 3.53 3.97
N LEU A 99 -9.03 3.08 2.76
CA LEU A 99 -7.76 2.46 2.47
C LEU A 99 -6.72 3.53 2.08
N LEU A 100 -5.60 3.54 2.76
CA LEU A 100 -4.44 4.37 2.52
C LEU A 100 -3.34 3.52 1.85
N LEU A 101 -2.82 4.01 0.73
CA LEU A 101 -1.69 3.39 0.03
C LEU A 101 -0.54 4.37 -0.09
N ALA A 102 0.68 3.89 0.13
CA ALA A 102 1.90 4.69 0.18
C ALA A 102 2.49 5.03 -1.20
N HIS A 103 1.63 5.19 -2.23
CA HIS A 103 2.12 5.59 -3.54
C HIS A 103 2.67 7.02 -3.50
N HIS A 104 3.80 7.22 -4.17
CA HIS A 104 4.59 8.43 -4.21
C HIS A 104 4.82 8.94 -5.66
N LEU A 105 5.57 10.03 -5.81
CA LEU A 105 5.77 10.70 -7.11
C LEU A 105 6.44 9.79 -8.15
N GLN A 106 7.37 8.93 -7.74
CA GLN A 106 8.04 8.01 -8.67
C GLN A 106 7.04 6.97 -9.26
N ASP A 107 6.08 6.48 -8.47
CA ASP A 107 5.03 5.57 -8.96
C ASP A 107 4.10 6.26 -9.96
N GLN A 108 3.89 7.59 -9.82
CA GLN A 108 3.16 8.36 -10.82
C GLN A 108 3.90 8.33 -12.16
N ALA A 109 5.20 8.62 -12.13
CA ALA A 109 6.04 8.61 -13.33
C ALA A 109 6.04 7.22 -13.98
N GLU A 110 6.23 6.15 -13.21
CA GLU A 110 6.18 4.77 -13.69
C GLU A 110 4.81 4.43 -14.31
N THR A 111 3.71 4.86 -13.68
CA THR A 111 2.37 4.66 -14.21
C THR A 111 2.18 5.38 -15.56
N VAL A 112 2.68 6.61 -15.68
CA VAL A 112 2.60 7.39 -16.93
C VAL A 112 3.42 6.70 -18.03
N LEU A 113 4.67 6.34 -17.74
CA LEU A 113 5.57 5.67 -18.69
C LEU A 113 4.98 4.34 -19.16
N LEU A 114 4.47 3.52 -18.24
CA LEU A 114 3.84 2.25 -18.58
C LEU A 114 2.63 2.43 -19.51
N ARG A 115 1.80 3.45 -19.26
CA ARG A 115 0.63 3.75 -20.10
C ARG A 115 1.05 4.27 -21.46
N LEU A 116 2.08 5.11 -21.51
CA LEU A 116 2.67 5.61 -22.75
C LEU A 116 3.18 4.44 -23.63
N PHE A 117 3.96 3.52 -23.06
CA PHE A 117 4.46 2.35 -23.78
C PHE A 117 3.36 1.39 -24.25
N ARG A 118 2.19 1.40 -23.59
CA ARG A 118 1.01 0.63 -24.01
C ARG A 118 0.14 1.34 -25.06
N GLY A 119 0.58 2.49 -25.58
CA GLY A 119 -0.12 3.21 -26.65
C GLY A 119 -1.28 4.09 -26.16
N ALA A 120 -1.29 4.49 -24.89
CA ALA A 120 -2.32 5.39 -24.38
C ALA A 120 -2.23 6.79 -25.05
N GLY A 121 -3.35 7.27 -25.60
CA GLY A 121 -3.46 8.66 -26.05
C GLY A 121 -3.43 9.67 -24.89
N VAL A 122 -3.41 10.97 -25.17
CA VAL A 122 -3.24 12.05 -24.17
C VAL A 122 -4.20 11.97 -22.97
N LYS A 123 -5.45 11.52 -23.17
CA LYS A 123 -6.44 11.29 -22.09
C LYS A 123 -6.14 10.04 -21.25
N GLY A 124 -5.43 9.05 -21.81
CA GLY A 124 -5.00 7.84 -21.12
C GLY A 124 -3.69 7.98 -20.34
N LEU A 125 -3.02 9.14 -20.43
CA LEU A 125 -1.81 9.45 -19.67
C LEU A 125 -2.07 10.00 -18.27
N ALA A 126 -3.33 10.30 -17.92
CA ALA A 126 -3.67 10.62 -16.54
C ALA A 126 -3.17 9.48 -15.63
N ALA A 127 -2.39 9.77 -14.60
CA ALA A 127 -1.78 8.76 -13.73
C ALA A 127 -2.79 8.27 -12.67
N MET A 128 -2.35 8.04 -11.43
CA MET A 128 -3.29 7.72 -10.34
C MET A 128 -3.92 8.99 -9.77
N GLN A 129 -5.16 8.92 -9.34
CA GLN A 129 -5.79 10.01 -8.57
C GLN A 129 -5.37 9.93 -7.08
N GLN A 130 -5.28 11.07 -6.42
CA GLN A 130 -5.01 11.12 -4.97
C GLN A 130 -6.14 10.45 -4.16
N ILE A 131 -7.38 10.59 -4.60
CA ILE A 131 -8.56 9.92 -4.04
C ILE A 131 -9.26 9.18 -5.18
N SER A 132 -9.58 7.91 -4.98
CA SER A 132 -10.28 7.07 -5.96
C SER A 132 -11.20 6.08 -5.27
N ASN A 133 -12.24 5.62 -5.94
CA ASN A 133 -13.02 4.46 -5.50
C ASN A 133 -12.57 3.22 -6.30
N ILE A 134 -12.11 2.18 -5.61
CA ILE A 134 -11.68 0.92 -6.23
C ILE A 134 -12.51 -0.22 -5.63
N HIS A 135 -13.31 -0.87 -6.46
CA HIS A 135 -14.19 -1.98 -6.07
C HIS A 135 -15.13 -1.66 -4.88
N GLY A 136 -15.56 -0.40 -4.74
CA GLY A 136 -16.42 0.07 -3.65
C GLY A 136 -15.64 0.65 -2.46
N ILE A 137 -14.31 0.51 -2.43
CA ILE A 137 -13.46 0.97 -1.34
C ILE A 137 -12.92 2.37 -1.67
N LYS A 138 -13.03 3.30 -0.73
CA LYS A 138 -12.37 4.60 -0.83
C LYS A 138 -10.87 4.44 -0.61
N VAL A 139 -10.09 4.71 -1.65
CA VAL A 139 -8.63 4.66 -1.63
C VAL A 139 -8.06 6.07 -1.67
N VAL A 140 -7.17 6.37 -0.73
CA VAL A 140 -6.43 7.64 -0.64
C VAL A 140 -4.93 7.36 -0.72
N ARG A 141 -4.19 8.22 -1.42
CA ARG A 141 -2.74 8.14 -1.59
C ARG A 141 -2.10 9.42 -1.04
N PRO A 142 -1.86 9.53 0.28
CA PRO A 142 -1.42 10.78 0.89
C PRO A 142 -0.06 11.28 0.39
N LEU A 143 0.80 10.35 -0.05
CA LEU A 143 2.18 10.64 -0.45
C LEU A 143 2.35 10.86 -1.95
N LEU A 144 1.26 10.95 -2.73
CA LEU A 144 1.30 10.84 -4.19
C LEU A 144 2.15 11.90 -4.90
N THR A 145 2.33 13.06 -4.26
CA THR A 145 3.15 14.17 -4.76
C THR A 145 4.50 14.28 -4.04
N THR A 146 4.80 13.34 -3.15
CA THR A 146 6.03 13.32 -2.34
C THR A 146 7.14 12.60 -3.10
N ASP A 147 8.33 13.19 -3.10
CA ASP A 147 9.52 12.57 -3.67
C ASP A 147 10.02 11.41 -2.79
N LYS A 148 10.51 10.33 -3.40
CA LYS A 148 11.02 9.16 -2.66
C LYS A 148 12.18 9.53 -1.73
N THR A 149 13.02 10.50 -2.11
CA THR A 149 14.13 10.99 -1.29
C THR A 149 13.65 11.56 0.05
N ILE A 150 12.48 12.22 0.09
CA ILE A 150 11.88 12.72 1.34
C ILE A 150 11.49 11.55 2.24
N LEU A 151 10.94 10.47 1.67
CA LEU A 151 10.57 9.27 2.43
C LEU A 151 11.81 8.56 2.99
N THR A 152 12.87 8.44 2.18
CA THR A 152 14.16 7.89 2.62
C THR A 152 14.74 8.71 3.76
N GLN A 153 14.76 10.05 3.63
CA GLN A 153 15.26 10.92 4.69
C GLN A 153 14.45 10.79 5.97
N TYR A 154 13.12 10.79 5.86
CA TYR A 154 12.23 10.60 7.00
C TYR A 154 12.49 9.27 7.71
N ALA A 155 12.67 8.18 6.95
CA ALA A 155 12.98 6.87 7.52
C ALA A 155 14.32 6.87 8.27
N MET A 156 15.34 7.57 7.75
CA MET A 156 16.62 7.73 8.43
C MET A 156 16.49 8.53 9.72
N ASP A 157 15.84 9.69 9.68
CA ASP A 157 15.69 10.60 10.82
C ASP A 157 14.95 9.92 11.99
N HIS A 158 13.93 9.13 11.66
CA HIS A 158 13.12 8.38 12.63
C HIS A 158 13.62 6.95 12.90
N LYS A 159 14.74 6.53 12.30
CA LYS A 159 15.33 5.19 12.43
C LYS A 159 14.33 4.07 12.14
N ILE A 160 13.47 4.28 11.14
CA ILE A 160 12.47 3.31 10.69
C ILE A 160 13.21 2.18 9.98
N LYS A 161 13.08 0.97 10.53
CA LYS A 161 13.52 -0.25 9.85
C LYS A 161 12.43 -0.66 8.87
N TYR A 162 12.82 -1.00 7.65
CA TYR A 162 11.94 -1.50 6.60
C TYR A 162 12.64 -2.64 5.85
N ILE A 163 11.85 -3.42 5.12
CA ILE A 163 12.34 -4.47 4.21
C ILE A 163 12.85 -3.80 2.94
N ASP A 164 14.05 -4.18 2.52
CA ASP A 164 14.62 -3.85 1.22
C ASP A 164 14.61 -5.15 0.39
N ASP A 165 13.88 -5.15 -0.73
CA ASP A 165 13.74 -6.27 -1.68
C ASP A 165 14.36 -5.88 -3.02
#